data_AF-C9JMJ2-F1
#
_entry.id   AF-C9JMJ2-F1
#
_cell.length_a   1.000
_cell.length_b   1.000
_cell.length_c   1.000
_cell.angle_alpha   90.00
_cell.angle_beta   90.00
_cell.angle_gamma   90.00
#
_symmetry.space_group_name_H-M   'P 1'
#
loop_
_entity.id
_entity.type
_entity.pdbx_description
1 polymer ?
#
loop_
_entity_poly.entity_id
_entity_poly.type
_entity_poly.pdbx_seq_one_letter_code
_entity_poly.pdbx_strand_id
1 'polypeptide(L)'
;MQLEQSIIPDIPAKDVKWIDITPDMMVQERPLDVDCKRLSPDRCKCKKVKPTLATYLSKNYSYVIHAKIKAVQRSGCNEVTTVVDVKEIFKSSSPIPRTQVPLITNSSCQCPHILPHQDVLIMCYEWRSRMMLLENC
;
A
#
# COMPACT_ATOMS: atom_id res chain seq x y z
N MET A 1 -50.94 33.57 31.41
CA MET A 1 -52.27 33.18 30.90
C MET A 1 -52.06 32.41 29.61
N GLN A 2 -52.59 31.19 29.56
CA GLN A 2 -52.66 30.30 28.41
C GLN A 2 -53.65 30.83 27.35
N LEU A 3 -53.42 30.50 26.07
CA LEU A 3 -54.31 29.73 25.16
C LEU A 3 -53.59 29.63 23.78
N GLU A 4 -53.23 28.43 23.31
CA GLU A 4 -53.94 27.60 22.31
C GLU A 4 -53.95 28.19 20.88
N GLN A 5 -53.91 27.47 19.76
CA GLN A 5 -53.51 26.12 19.31
C GLN A 5 -53.42 26.24 17.76
N SER A 6 -52.60 25.38 17.14
CA SER A 6 -52.71 24.80 15.77
C SER A 6 -52.99 25.68 14.53
N ILE A 7 -52.26 25.42 13.44
CA ILE A 7 -52.80 24.92 12.15
C ILE A 7 -51.57 24.43 11.34
N ILE A 8 -51.45 23.12 11.16
CA ILE A 8 -50.61 22.54 10.11
C ILE A 8 -51.45 22.59 8.84
N PRO A 9 -51.01 23.24 7.74
CA PRO A 9 -51.77 23.16 6.50
C PRO A 9 -51.58 21.77 5.88
N ASP A 10 -52.68 20.99 5.87
CA ASP A 10 -52.85 19.80 5.04
C ASP A 10 -52.61 20.15 3.57
N ILE A 11 -51.57 19.58 2.98
CA ILE A 11 -51.31 19.65 1.54
C ILE A 11 -52.14 18.54 0.86
N PRO A 12 -52.97 18.85 -0.13
CA PRO A 12 -53.88 17.88 -0.73
C PRO A 12 -53.13 16.82 -1.53
N ALA A 13 -53.40 15.55 -1.21
CA ALA A 13 -53.00 14.40 -2.00
C ALA A 13 -53.72 14.41 -3.36
N LYS A 14 -53.11 15.00 -4.38
CA LYS A 14 -53.48 14.81 -5.79
C LYS A 14 -52.22 14.70 -6.66
N ASP A 15 -52.05 13.51 -7.22
CA ASP A 15 -51.33 13.20 -8.45
C ASP A 15 -49.82 13.49 -8.50
N VAL A 16 -49.06 12.87 -7.58
CA VAL A 16 -47.67 12.52 -7.90
C VAL A 16 -47.69 11.28 -8.80
N LYS A 17 -47.62 11.51 -10.10
CA LYS A 17 -47.41 10.48 -11.11
C LYS A 17 -46.02 9.89 -10.90
N TRP A 18 -45.93 8.80 -10.14
CA TRP A 18 -44.72 8.01 -9.97
C TRP A 18 -44.22 7.61 -11.37
N ILE A 19 -43.04 8.11 -11.75
CA ILE A 19 -42.36 7.63 -12.93
C ILE A 19 -41.68 6.33 -12.51
N ASP A 20 -42.17 5.20 -13.02
CA ASP A 20 -41.53 3.90 -12.87
C ASP A 20 -40.10 4.00 -13.40
N ILE A 21 -39.13 3.92 -12.49
CA ILE A 21 -37.72 3.86 -12.84
C ILE A 21 -37.49 2.45 -13.39
N THR A 22 -37.43 2.34 -14.71
CA THR A 22 -37.06 1.12 -15.44
C THR A 22 -35.83 0.45 -14.80
N PRO A 23 -35.85 -0.87 -14.56
CA PRO A 23 -34.75 -1.58 -13.92
C PRO A 23 -33.69 -1.96 -14.97
N ASP A 24 -33.05 -0.99 -15.63
CA ASP A 24 -32.10 -1.31 -16.70
C ASP A 24 -30.89 -0.37 -16.85
N MET A 25 -30.48 0.28 -15.77
CA MET A 25 -29.11 0.82 -15.68
C MET A 25 -28.62 0.68 -14.24
N MET A 26 -28.20 -0.54 -13.89
CA MET A 26 -27.25 -0.69 -12.79
C MET A 26 -26.01 0.12 -13.19
N VAL A 27 -25.81 1.29 -12.58
CA VAL A 27 -24.46 1.83 -12.41
C VAL A 27 -23.77 0.80 -11.53
N GLN A 28 -23.18 -0.18 -12.21
CA GLN A 28 -22.25 -1.09 -11.61
C GLN A 28 -21.02 -0.21 -11.32
N GLU A 29 -21.07 0.50 -10.18
CA GLU A 29 -19.89 0.84 -9.41
C GLU A 29 -19.23 -0.51 -9.16
N ARG A 30 -18.46 -1.00 -10.15
CA ARG A 30 -17.60 -2.15 -9.95
C ARG A 30 -16.69 -1.71 -8.83
N PRO A 31 -16.65 -2.41 -7.69
CA PRO A 31 -15.52 -2.26 -6.82
C PRO A 31 -14.29 -2.44 -7.71
N LEU A 32 -13.42 -1.44 -7.79
CA LEU A 32 -12.09 -1.60 -8.37
C LEU A 32 -11.23 -2.51 -7.46
N ASP A 33 -11.81 -3.55 -6.89
CA ASP A 33 -11.12 -4.76 -6.51
C ASP A 33 -10.93 -5.56 -7.80
N VAL A 34 -10.12 -4.99 -8.71
CA VAL A 34 -9.45 -5.82 -9.71
C VAL A 34 -8.68 -6.82 -8.88
N ASP A 35 -9.11 -8.07 -8.94
CA ASP A 35 -8.52 -9.17 -8.18
C ASP A 35 -7.03 -9.26 -8.52
N CYS A 36 -6.20 -8.53 -7.77
CA CYS A 36 -4.78 -8.41 -8.04
C CYS A 36 -4.02 -9.70 -7.73
N LYS A 37 -4.71 -10.70 -7.19
CA LYS A 37 -4.24 -12.09 -7.15
C LYS A 37 -4.23 -12.72 -8.55
N ARG A 38 -5.01 -12.21 -9.51
CA ARG A 38 -5.01 -12.66 -10.92
C ARG A 38 -3.96 -12.00 -11.80
N LEU A 39 -3.21 -11.00 -11.32
CA LEU A 39 -1.96 -10.63 -12.00
C LEU A 39 -0.97 -11.77 -11.79
N SER A 40 -0.92 -12.67 -12.78
CA SER A 40 -0.02 -13.82 -12.79
C SER A 40 1.40 -13.38 -12.41
N PRO A 41 2.01 -13.95 -11.36
CA PRO A 41 3.38 -13.62 -10.97
C PRO A 41 4.39 -13.79 -12.12
N ASP A 42 4.04 -14.58 -13.14
CA ASP A 42 4.80 -14.78 -14.39
C ASP A 42 5.02 -13.50 -15.23
N ARG A 43 4.26 -12.43 -14.99
CA ARG A 43 4.50 -11.12 -15.63
C ARG A 43 5.58 -10.31 -14.90
N CYS A 44 5.87 -10.61 -13.64
CA CYS A 44 6.85 -9.89 -12.85
C CYS A 44 8.26 -10.40 -13.17
N LYS A 45 9.06 -9.54 -13.82
CA LYS A 45 10.47 -9.83 -14.10
C LYS A 45 11.35 -9.01 -13.16
N CYS A 46 11.53 -9.48 -11.92
CA CYS A 46 12.42 -8.81 -10.98
C CYS A 46 13.89 -9.02 -11.39
N LYS A 47 14.62 -7.94 -11.62
CA LYS A 47 16.08 -7.94 -11.70
C LYS A 47 16.63 -8.23 -10.31
N LYS A 48 17.45 -9.27 -10.21
CA LYS A 48 18.21 -9.55 -8.99
C LYS A 48 19.49 -8.73 -9.03
N VAL A 49 19.58 -7.70 -8.19
CA VAL A 49 20.85 -7.05 -7.87
C VAL A 49 21.46 -7.80 -6.69
N LYS A 50 22.74 -8.19 -6.81
CA LYS A 50 23.46 -8.79 -5.68
C LYS A 50 23.95 -7.66 -4.76
N PRO A 51 23.68 -7.74 -3.45
CA PRO A 51 24.26 -6.81 -2.51
C PRO A 51 25.76 -7.12 -2.37
N THR A 52 26.60 -6.42 -3.12
CA THR A 52 28.06 -6.57 -3.11
C THR A 52 28.73 -5.29 -2.64
N LEU A 53 29.98 -5.39 -2.18
CA LEU A 53 30.79 -4.22 -1.83
C LEU A 53 30.94 -3.25 -3.01
N ALA A 54 31.05 -3.75 -4.24
CA ALA A 54 31.11 -2.92 -5.44
C ALA A 54 29.82 -2.12 -5.65
N THR A 55 28.65 -2.74 -5.43
CA THR A 55 27.36 -2.04 -5.49
C THR A 55 27.27 -0.98 -4.39
N TYR A 56 27.69 -1.32 -3.16
CA TYR A 56 27.71 -0.40 -2.02
C TYR A 56 28.56 0.86 -2.29
N LEU A 57 29.74 0.70 -2.88
CA LEU A 57 30.65 1.81 -3.16
C LEU A 57 30.21 2.64 -4.37
N SER A 58 29.60 2.01 -5.39
CA SER A 58 29.19 2.69 -6.62
C SER A 58 27.87 3.45 -6.51
N LYS A 59 27.01 3.10 -5.53
CA LYS A 59 25.69 3.71 -5.34
C LYS A 59 25.64 4.49 -4.04
N ASN A 60 25.08 5.69 -4.09
CA ASN A 60 24.87 6.50 -2.89
C ASN A 60 23.54 6.15 -2.18
N TYR A 61 23.42 4.91 -1.68
CA TYR A 61 22.24 4.47 -0.93
C TYR A 61 22.02 5.30 0.33
N SER A 62 20.77 5.63 0.65
CA SER A 62 20.41 6.36 1.87
C SER A 62 20.60 5.49 3.11
N TYR A 63 20.38 4.18 3.01
CA TYR A 63 20.55 3.28 4.14
C TYR A 63 21.09 1.92 3.72
N VAL A 64 21.82 1.30 4.64
CA VAL A 64 22.34 -0.06 4.55
C VAL A 64 22.15 -0.74 5.89
N ILE A 65 21.27 -1.75 5.94
CA ILE A 65 20.86 -2.41 7.17
C ILE A 65 20.92 -3.93 7.03
N HIS A 66 21.31 -4.60 8.12
CA HIS A 66 21.07 -6.02 8.32
C HIS A 66 19.75 -6.18 9.05
N ALA A 67 18.82 -6.94 8.48
CA ALA A 67 17.51 -7.10 9.06
C ALA A 67 16.92 -8.49 8.80
N LYS A 68 16.00 -8.89 9.69
CA LYS A 68 15.18 -10.10 9.51
C LYS A 68 13.80 -9.73 9.01
N ILE A 69 13.34 -10.33 7.92
CA ILE A 69 11.98 -10.13 7.42
C ILE A 69 10.98 -10.73 8.42
N LYS A 70 10.02 -9.92 8.90
CA LYS A 70 8.95 -10.36 9.80
C LYS A 70 7.69 -10.68 9.03
N ALA A 71 7.27 -9.79 8.14
CA ALA A 71 6.05 -9.95 7.38
C ALA A 71 6.14 -9.23 6.04
N VAL A 72 5.41 -9.72 5.04
CA VAL A 72 5.16 -9.02 3.80
C VAL A 72 3.65 -8.90 3.66
N GLN A 73 3.17 -7.66 3.61
CA GLN A 73 1.76 -7.32 3.54
C GLN A 73 1.51 -6.58 2.24
N ARG A 74 0.39 -6.87 1.60
CA ARG A 74 0.00 -6.21 0.36
C ARG A 74 -1.20 -5.33 0.62
N SER A 75 -1.07 -4.04 0.31
CA SER A 75 -2.12 -3.04 0.41
C SER A 75 -2.61 -2.74 -1.00
N GLY A 76 -3.75 -3.30 -1.37
CA GLY A 76 -4.30 -3.21 -2.72
C GLY A 76 -3.36 -3.78 -3.80
N CYS A 77 -3.36 -3.15 -4.96
CA CYS A 77 -2.66 -3.67 -6.13
C CYS A 77 -1.23 -3.17 -6.28
N ASN A 78 -0.91 -1.98 -5.77
CA ASN A 78 0.30 -1.25 -6.15
C ASN A 78 1.25 -0.99 -4.98
N GLU A 79 0.91 -1.45 -3.78
CA GLU A 79 1.74 -1.22 -2.60
C GLU A 79 1.98 -2.53 -1.85
N VAL A 80 3.26 -2.85 -1.65
CA VAL A 80 3.71 -3.94 -0.80
C VAL A 80 4.51 -3.33 0.34
N THR A 81 4.11 -3.64 1.57
CA THR A 81 4.81 -3.25 2.79
C THR A 81 5.53 -4.46 3.36
N THR A 82 6.85 -4.34 3.49
CA THR A 82 7.69 -5.35 4.12
C THR A 82 8.07 -4.87 5.51
N VAL A 83 7.64 -5.59 6.54
CA VAL A 83 8.07 -5.32 7.91
C VAL A 83 9.36 -6.07 8.18
N VAL A 84 10.41 -5.34 8.56
CA VAL A 84 11.72 -5.90 8.89
C VAL A 84 12.09 -5.57 10.32
N ASP A 85 12.86 -6.43 10.96
CA ASP A 85 13.41 -6.23 12.29
C ASP A 85 14.90 -5.94 12.16
N VAL A 86 15.29 -4.71 12.46
CA VAL A 86 16.63 -4.18 12.20
C VAL A 86 17.60 -4.70 13.25
N LYS A 87 18.59 -5.48 12.80
CA LYS A 87 19.64 -6.04 13.65
C LYS A 87 20.85 -5.12 13.72
N GLU A 88 21.29 -4.62 12.57
CA GLU A 88 22.46 -3.77 12.45
C GLU A 88 22.25 -2.69 11.39
N ILE A 89 22.85 -1.52 11.61
CA ILE A 89 22.79 -0.37 10.71
C ILE A 89 24.23 -0.05 10.31
N PHE A 90 24.59 -0.33 9.06
CA PHE A 90 25.91 -0.03 8.51
C PHE A 90 26.01 1.38 7.95
N LYS A 91 24.90 1.89 7.39
CA LYS A 91 24.78 3.25 6.85
C LYS A 91 23.35 3.74 7.04
N SER A 92 23.17 5.01 7.38
CA SER A 92 21.86 5.65 7.43
C SER A 92 21.97 7.16 7.27
N SER A 93 21.22 7.73 6.32
CA SER A 93 21.07 9.18 6.14
C SER A 93 20.15 9.80 7.19
N SER A 94 19.20 9.03 7.71
CA SER A 94 18.26 9.41 8.76
C SER A 94 18.33 8.43 9.94
N PRO A 95 17.93 8.81 11.17
CA PRO A 95 17.90 7.88 12.30
C PRO A 95 16.95 6.71 12.04
N ILE A 96 17.46 5.48 12.05
CA ILE A 96 16.66 4.26 11.90
C ILE A 96 16.55 3.58 13.28
N PRO A 97 15.34 3.29 13.76
CA PRO A 97 15.19 2.57 15.03
C PRO A 97 15.63 1.11 14.88
N ARG A 98 16.35 0.59 15.88
CA ARG A 98 16.75 -0.83 15.95
C ARG A 98 15.59 -1.73 16.40
N THR A 99 14.47 -1.62 15.68
CA THR A 99 13.21 -2.31 15.98
C THR A 99 12.53 -2.70 14.66
N GLN A 100 11.21 -2.90 14.69
CA GLN A 100 10.44 -3.16 13.49
C GLN A 100 10.25 -1.89 12.66
N VAL A 101 10.60 -1.97 11.37
CA VAL A 101 10.49 -0.87 10.43
C VAL A 101 9.76 -1.34 9.18
N PRO A 102 8.76 -0.57 8.68
CA PRO A 102 8.11 -0.86 7.41
C PRO A 102 8.95 -0.32 6.25
N LEU A 103 9.21 -1.18 5.26
CA LEU A 103 9.78 -0.82 3.97
C LEU A 103 8.69 -0.85 2.90
N ILE A 104 8.61 0.20 2.10
CA ILE A 104 7.54 0.37 1.10
C ILE A 104 8.05 0.04 -0.30
N THR A 105 7.30 -0.79 -1.01
CA THR A 105 7.48 -1.07 -2.44
C THR A 105 6.24 -0.57 -3.17
N ASN A 106 6.40 0.46 -4.01
CA ASN A 106 5.32 0.99 -4.85
C ASN A 106 5.34 0.30 -6.22
N SER A 107 4.82 -0.92 -6.25
CA SER A 107 4.79 -1.76 -7.42
C SER A 107 3.73 -2.84 -7.24
N SER A 108 3.13 -3.29 -8.35
CA SER A 108 2.25 -4.44 -8.36
C SER A 108 2.99 -5.79 -8.32
N CYS A 109 4.29 -5.78 -8.51
CA CYS A 109 5.16 -6.93 -8.29
C CYS A 109 5.80 -6.87 -6.92
N GLN A 110 5.90 -8.03 -6.26
CA GLN A 110 6.72 -8.19 -5.06
C GLN A 110 8.17 -8.38 -5.48
N CYS A 111 8.80 -7.30 -5.92
CA CYS A 111 10.22 -7.22 -6.22
C CYS A 111 10.90 -6.33 -5.17
N PRO A 112 11.97 -6.79 -4.50
CA PRO A 112 12.59 -8.10 -4.58
C PRO A 112 11.71 -9.22 -3.96
N HIS A 113 11.90 -10.46 -4.43
CA HIS A 113 11.21 -11.63 -3.87
C HIS A 113 11.81 -12.00 -2.51
N ILE A 114 11.28 -11.39 -1.47
CA ILE A 114 11.65 -11.67 -0.08
C ILE A 114 10.52 -12.43 0.63
N LEU A 115 10.93 -13.35 1.49
CA LEU A 115 10.04 -14.19 2.28
C LEU A 115 10.18 -13.88 3.77
N PRO A 116 9.12 -14.05 4.56
CA PRO A 116 9.22 -13.98 6.02
C PRO A 116 10.32 -14.89 6.56
N HIS A 117 10.91 -14.47 7.67
CA HIS A 117 12.01 -15.14 8.39
C HIS A 117 13.37 -15.14 7.69
N GLN A 118 13.49 -14.58 6.49
CA GLN A 118 14.78 -14.40 5.83
C GLN A 118 15.64 -13.36 6.53
N ASP A 119 16.94 -13.64 6.55
CA ASP A 119 17.97 -12.77 7.08
C ASP A 119 18.70 -12.11 5.91
N VAL A 120 18.62 -10.79 5.80
CA VAL A 120 19.00 -10.07 4.58
C VAL A 120 19.79 -8.80 4.86
N LEU A 121 20.67 -8.47 3.92
CA LEU A 121 21.31 -7.16 3.81
C LEU A 121 20.52 -6.31 2.82
N ILE A 122 20.02 -5.16 3.26
CA ILE A 122 19.21 -4.25 2.45
C ILE A 122 19.99 -2.95 2.26
N MET A 123 20.22 -2.57 1.00
CA MET A 123 20.89 -1.32 0.62
C MET A 123 19.95 -0.51 -0.27
N CYS A 124 19.34 0.56 0.24
CA CYS A 124 18.31 1.25 -0.54
C CYS A 124 18.16 2.72 -0.17
N TYR A 125 17.07 3.34 -0.64
CA TYR A 125 16.84 4.77 -0.60
C TYR A 125 15.62 5.13 0.26
N GLU A 126 15.65 6.33 0.84
CA GLU A 126 14.49 6.93 1.49
C GLU A 126 13.77 7.85 0.51
N TRP A 127 12.43 7.88 0.58
CA TRP A 127 11.58 8.80 -0.18
C TRP A 127 10.55 9.43 0.74
N ARG A 128 10.56 10.77 0.86
CA ARG A 128 9.65 11.53 1.76
C ARG A 128 9.58 10.94 3.18
N SER A 129 10.75 10.67 3.76
CA SER A 129 10.90 10.07 5.11
C SER A 129 10.33 8.65 5.26
N ARG A 130 10.09 7.95 4.14
CA ARG A 130 9.74 6.53 4.12
C ARG A 130 10.89 5.72 3.55
N MET A 131 11.24 4.62 4.20
CA MET A 131 12.24 3.70 3.68
C MET A 131 11.62 2.87 2.55
N MET A 132 12.22 2.92 1.37
CA MET A 132 11.72 2.22 0.19
C MET A 132 12.47 0.91 0.01
N LEU A 133 11.79 -0.13 -0.48
CA LEU A 133 12.40 -1.37 -0.95
C LEU A 133 12.14 -1.49 -2.45
N LEU A 134 13.14 -1.14 -3.26
CA LEU A 134 13.06 -1.11 -4.72
C LEU A 134 13.73 -2.34 -5.33
N GLU A 135 13.37 -2.66 -6.57
CA GLU A 135 13.97 -3.78 -7.32
C GLU A 135 15.46 -3.58 -7.65
N ASN A 136 15.89 -2.33 -7.84
CA ASN A 136 17.28 -1.98 -8.19
C ASN A 136 18.10 -1.48 -6.99
N CYS A 137 17.63 -1.86 -5.81
CA CYS A 137 18.44 -1.99 -4.62
C CYS A 137 19.06 -3.41 -4.67
#